data_AF-A0A537M387-F1
#
_entry.id   AF-A0A537M387-F1
#
_cell.length_a   1.000
_cell.length_b   1.000
_cell.length_c   1.000
_cell.angle_alpha   90.00
_cell.angle_beta   90.00
_cell.angle_gamma   90.00
#
_symmetry.space_group_name_H-M   'P 1'
#
loop_
_entity.id
_entity.type
_entity.pdbx_description
1 polymer ?
#
loop_
_entity_poly.entity_id
_entity_poly.type
_entity_poly.pdbx_seq_one_letter_code
_entity_poly.pdbx_strand_id
1 'polypeptide(L)'
;MRRCRPKCRSRKSPAREGRAGSDSGRSGHRRWVALPWRDAIGRLVVYDDTFSITVNGQHRRVPKGITIAELALELGLEPTRVAVERNFEIVPRSTLAEVKVDDGDDYEIVTFVGGG
;
A
#
# COMPACT_ATOMS: atom_id res chain seq x y z
N MET A 1 -58.76 -12.76 -5.51
CA MET A 1 -57.66 -11.83 -5.85
C MET A 1 -56.32 -12.40 -5.39
N ARG A 2 -55.23 -12.01 -6.07
CA ARG A 2 -53.94 -12.70 -6.16
C ARG A 2 -53.10 -12.65 -4.87
N ARG A 3 -52.37 -13.75 -4.63
CA ARG A 3 -51.34 -13.93 -3.60
C ARG A 3 -50.08 -13.14 -3.97
N CYS A 4 -49.34 -12.63 -2.98
CA CYS A 4 -47.89 -12.45 -3.10
C CYS A 4 -47.20 -12.54 -1.72
N ARG A 5 -46.30 -13.52 -1.59
CA ARG A 5 -45.31 -13.68 -0.51
C ARG A 5 -43.89 -13.55 -1.11
N PRO A 6 -42.85 -13.38 -0.28
CA PRO A 6 -41.68 -12.54 -0.57
C PRO A 6 -40.40 -13.33 -0.96
N LYS A 7 -39.31 -12.55 -1.13
CA LYS A 7 -37.86 -12.87 -1.20
C LYS A 7 -37.25 -12.97 -2.60
N CYS A 8 -36.45 -11.95 -2.94
CA CYS A 8 -35.49 -12.01 -4.03
C CYS A 8 -34.17 -12.58 -3.50
N ARG A 9 -33.75 -13.73 -4.05
CA ARG A 9 -32.47 -14.41 -3.80
C ARG A 9 -31.41 -13.94 -4.78
N SER A 10 -30.19 -13.81 -4.26
CA SER A 10 -28.87 -14.05 -4.87
C SER A 10 -28.79 -14.61 -6.31
N ARG A 11 -27.93 -14.02 -7.14
CA ARG A 11 -27.17 -14.69 -8.24
C ARG A 11 -25.80 -14.01 -8.31
N LYS A 12 -24.71 -14.61 -7.81
CA LYS A 12 -23.81 -15.63 -8.41
C LYS A 12 -23.24 -15.27 -9.80
N SER A 13 -21.92 -15.17 -9.81
CA SER A 13 -20.94 -15.01 -10.89
C SER A 13 -21.04 -16.08 -11.99
N PRO A 14 -20.39 -15.87 -13.15
CA PRO A 14 -19.79 -16.93 -13.92
C PRO A 14 -18.28 -17.02 -13.64
N ALA A 15 -17.78 -18.25 -13.64
CA ALA A 15 -16.40 -18.63 -13.45
C ALA A 15 -15.80 -19.15 -14.77
N ARG A 16 -14.51 -18.85 -14.99
CA ARG A 16 -13.45 -19.62 -15.70
C ARG A 16 -13.68 -19.92 -17.20
N GLU A 17 -12.67 -19.91 -18.07
CA GLU A 17 -11.55 -20.86 -18.06
C GLU A 17 -10.41 -20.46 -19.04
N GLY A 18 -9.19 -20.91 -18.74
CA GLY A 18 -8.04 -20.88 -19.65
C GLY A 18 -6.73 -21.25 -18.93
N ARG A 19 -6.31 -22.52 -19.02
CA ARG A 19 -5.06 -23.08 -18.46
C ARG A 19 -3.94 -23.06 -19.51
N ALA A 20 -2.72 -22.74 -19.09
CA ALA A 20 -1.41 -23.27 -19.53
C ALA A 20 -0.34 -22.45 -18.78
N GLY A 21 0.77 -22.95 -18.25
CA GLY A 21 1.34 -24.28 -18.14
C GLY A 21 2.39 -24.24 -17.02
N SER A 22 2.77 -25.41 -16.53
CA SER A 22 3.87 -25.60 -15.58
C SER A 22 5.21 -25.37 -16.26
N ASP A 23 6.04 -24.47 -15.74
CA ASP A 23 7.49 -24.62 -15.85
C ASP A 23 8.20 -24.07 -14.60
N SER A 24 9.25 -24.81 -14.28
CA SER A 24 10.10 -24.85 -13.12
C SER A 24 11.09 -23.69 -13.04
N GLY A 25 11.33 -23.20 -11.82
CA GLY A 25 12.60 -22.58 -11.44
C GLY A 25 12.72 -21.05 -11.55
N ARG A 26 13.29 -20.48 -10.48
CA ARG A 26 13.84 -19.12 -10.29
C ARG A 26 12.84 -18.02 -9.90
N SER A 27 12.83 -17.73 -8.59
CA SER A 27 13.36 -16.48 -8.04
C SER A 27 13.14 -15.23 -8.92
N GLY A 28 11.88 -14.85 -9.12
CA GLY A 28 11.52 -13.62 -9.79
C GLY A 28 11.45 -12.49 -8.78
N HIS A 29 12.54 -11.73 -8.64
CA HIS A 29 12.48 -10.37 -8.13
C HIS A 29 11.32 -9.65 -8.84
N ARG A 30 10.29 -9.25 -8.08
CA ARG A 30 9.24 -8.38 -8.62
C ARG A 30 9.90 -7.05 -8.95
N ARG A 31 10.36 -6.95 -10.19
CA ARG A 31 10.88 -5.74 -10.81
C ARG A 31 9.73 -4.76 -10.84
N TRP A 32 9.73 -3.81 -9.92
CA TRP A 32 8.88 -2.63 -9.96
C TRP A 32 9.31 -1.80 -11.18
N VAL A 33 8.79 -2.16 -12.36
CA VAL A 33 8.69 -1.20 -13.45
C VAL A 33 7.46 -0.38 -13.10
N ALA A 34 7.69 0.78 -12.49
CA ALA A 34 6.66 1.78 -12.27
C ALA A 34 6.02 2.07 -13.64
N LEU A 35 4.82 1.54 -13.86
CA LEU A 35 4.00 2.01 -14.95
C LEU A 35 3.73 3.49 -14.66
N PRO A 36 3.93 4.39 -15.63
CA PRO A 36 3.73 5.81 -15.43
C PRO A 36 2.29 6.05 -14.97
N TRP A 37 2.14 6.73 -13.84
CA TRP A 37 0.84 7.07 -13.28
C TRP A 37 0.10 7.97 -14.27
N ARG A 38 -1.16 7.61 -14.56
CA ARG A 38 -2.06 8.48 -15.31
C ARG A 38 -2.76 9.40 -14.33
N ASP A 39 -2.75 10.70 -14.61
CA ASP A 39 -3.56 11.66 -13.86
C ASP A 39 -5.07 11.41 -14.06
N ALA A 40 -5.91 12.18 -13.36
CA ALA A 40 -7.38 12.09 -13.44
C ALA A 40 -7.95 12.30 -14.85
N ILE A 41 -7.14 12.76 -15.82
CA ILE A 41 -7.53 12.99 -17.22
C ILE A 41 -6.80 12.07 -18.21
N GLY A 42 -6.05 11.08 -17.72
CA GLY A 42 -5.45 10.03 -18.54
C GLY A 42 -4.11 10.39 -19.20
N ARG A 43 -3.48 11.52 -18.85
CA ARG A 43 -2.19 11.96 -19.40
C ARG A 43 -1.04 11.17 -18.78
N LEU A 44 -0.06 10.83 -19.60
CA LEU A 44 1.24 10.32 -19.16
C LEU A 44 2.02 11.47 -18.52
N VAL A 45 2.13 11.51 -17.20
CA VAL A 45 2.93 12.54 -16.53
C VAL A 45 4.30 11.95 -16.21
N VAL A 46 5.35 12.62 -16.69
CA VAL A 46 6.76 12.31 -16.42
C VAL A 46 7.29 13.46 -15.56
N TYR A 47 6.86 13.51 -14.31
CA TYR A 47 7.45 14.40 -13.30
C TYR A 47 7.79 13.58 -12.07
N ASP A 48 8.75 14.08 -11.30
CA ASP A 48 9.27 13.55 -10.04
C ASP A 48 8.17 13.45 -8.95
N ASP A 49 7.08 12.72 -9.20
CA ASP A 49 5.93 12.55 -8.29
C ASP A 49 6.25 11.56 -7.16
N THR A 50 7.54 11.33 -6.93
CA THR A 50 8.02 10.49 -5.85
C THR A 50 9.04 11.23 -5.01
N PHE A 51 8.98 11.00 -3.70
CA PHE A 51 9.99 11.40 -2.74
C PHE A 51 11.02 10.30 -2.56
N SER A 52 12.26 10.69 -2.29
CA SER A 52 13.36 9.82 -1.91
C SER A 52 13.50 9.83 -0.40
N ILE A 53 13.20 8.72 0.25
CA ILE A 53 13.25 8.58 1.71
C ILE A 53 14.12 7.40 2.11
N THR A 54 14.44 7.33 3.40
CA THR A 54 15.03 6.15 4.03
C THR A 54 14.03 5.56 5.02
N VAL A 55 13.88 4.23 5.02
CA VAL A 55 13.03 3.51 5.97
C VAL A 55 13.80 2.32 6.51
N ASN A 56 14.03 2.28 7.83
CA ASN A 56 14.81 1.25 8.52
C ASN A 56 16.19 1.05 7.85
N GLY A 57 16.88 2.16 7.56
CA GLY A 57 18.16 2.17 6.84
C GLY A 57 18.10 1.80 5.35
N GLN A 58 16.93 1.58 4.76
CA GLN A 58 16.78 1.25 3.33
C GLN A 58 16.20 2.40 2.51
N HIS A 59 16.92 2.82 1.46
CA HIS A 59 16.44 3.83 0.53
C HIS A 59 15.21 3.37 -0.27
N ARG A 60 14.21 4.25 -0.38
CA ARG A 60 12.94 4.00 -1.07
C ARG A 60 12.46 5.23 -1.83
N ARG A 61 11.68 4.98 -2.89
CA ARG A 61 10.93 6.01 -3.62
C ARG A 61 9.45 5.78 -3.37
N VAL A 62 8.75 6.82 -2.91
CA VAL A 62 7.33 6.74 -2.54
C VAL A 62 6.54 7.86 -3.22
N PRO A 63 5.26 7.69 -3.55
CA PRO A 63 4.46 8.76 -4.13
C PRO A 63 4.40 9.99 -3.22
N LYS A 64 4.41 11.18 -3.81
CA LYS A 64 4.21 12.42 -3.06
C LYS A 64 2.81 12.45 -2.44
N GLY A 65 2.70 13.08 -1.27
CA GLY A 65 1.42 13.33 -0.63
C GLY A 65 0.81 12.15 0.11
N ILE A 66 1.51 11.01 0.21
CA ILE A 66 1.12 9.94 1.12
C ILE A 66 1.38 10.33 2.57
N THR A 67 0.61 9.73 3.46
CA THR A 67 0.74 9.83 4.91
C THR A 67 1.68 8.75 5.44
N ILE A 68 2.16 8.92 6.67
CA ILE A 68 2.96 7.88 7.34
C ILE A 68 2.16 6.58 7.52
N ALA A 69 0.85 6.67 7.76
CA ALA A 69 -0.02 5.49 7.84
C ALA A 69 -0.11 4.75 6.49
N GLU A 70 -0.25 5.48 5.38
CA GLU A 70 -0.23 4.89 4.03
C GLU A 70 1.12 4.25 3.72
N LEU A 71 2.24 4.90 4.09
CA LEU A 71 3.57 4.32 4.00
C LEU A 71 3.66 2.98 4.77
N ALA A 72 3.19 2.93 6.02
CA ALA A 72 3.18 1.69 6.81
C ALA A 72 2.36 0.58 6.12
N LEU A 73 1.20 0.91 5.54
CA LEU A 73 0.37 -0.03 4.79
C LEU A 73 1.08 -0.55 3.53
N GLU A 74 1.79 0.31 2.79
CA GLU A 74 2.61 -0.10 1.63
C GLU A 74 3.73 -1.07 2.01
N LEU A 75 4.27 -0.94 3.23
CA LEU A 75 5.25 -1.86 3.80
C LEU A 75 4.63 -3.19 4.29
N GLY A 76 3.31 -3.35 4.20
CA GLY A 76 2.58 -4.50 4.72
C GLY A 76 2.42 -4.49 6.24
N LEU A 77 2.58 -3.33 6.88
CA LEU A 77 2.42 -3.14 8.31
C LEU A 77 1.06 -2.53 8.61
N GLU A 78 0.58 -2.79 9.83
CA GLU A 78 -0.68 -2.23 10.30
C GLU A 78 -0.39 -0.97 11.13
N PRO A 79 -0.87 0.23 10.73
CA PRO A 79 -0.52 1.50 11.37
C PRO A 79 -0.84 1.56 12.87
N THR A 80 -1.81 0.77 13.34
CA THR A 80 -2.14 0.71 14.76
C THR A 80 -1.22 -0.17 15.61
N ARG A 81 -0.33 -0.94 14.98
CA ARG A 81 0.61 -1.88 15.63
C ARG A 81 2.08 -1.49 15.47
N VAL A 82 2.36 -0.32 14.89
CA VAL A 82 3.71 0.20 14.70
C VAL A 82 3.97 1.42 15.58
N ALA A 83 5.22 1.57 16.00
CA ALA A 83 5.78 2.84 16.43
C ALA A 83 6.62 3.41 15.28
N VAL A 84 6.55 4.73 15.07
CA VAL A 84 7.27 5.43 14.01
C VAL A 84 8.08 6.57 14.60
N GLU A 85 9.37 6.59 14.28
CA GLU A 85 10.26 7.73 14.44
C GLU A 85 10.49 8.35 13.05
N ARG A 86 10.47 9.68 12.97
CA ARG A 86 10.82 10.46 11.78
C ARG A 86 11.95 11.42 12.17
N ASN A 87 13.11 11.32 11.54
CA ASN A 87 14.26 12.20 11.77
C ASN A 87 14.62 12.36 13.27
N PHE A 88 14.68 11.27 14.02
CA PHE A 88 14.92 11.24 15.48
C PHE A 88 13.79 11.79 16.37
N GLU A 89 12.59 12.02 15.81
CA GLU A 89 11.41 12.44 16.55
C GLU A 89 10.29 11.38 16.48
N ILE A 90 9.76 10.99 17.64
CA ILE A 90 8.65 10.02 17.71
C ILE A 90 7.36 10.68 17.22
N VAL A 91 6.76 10.11 16.17
CA VAL A 91 5.47 10.57 15.65
C VAL A 91 4.34 9.90 16.43
N PRO A 92 3.44 10.66 17.08
CA PRO A 92 2.32 10.08 17.82
C PRO A 92 1.46 9.17 16.94
N ARG A 93 1.10 7.99 17.45
CA ARG A 93 0.34 7.00 16.66
C ARG A 93 -0.99 7.54 16.14
N SER A 94 -1.62 8.46 16.87
CA SER A 94 -2.88 9.09 16.47
C SER A 94 -2.76 10.02 15.26
N THR A 95 -1.56 10.53 14.95
CA THR A 95 -1.34 11.51 13.88
C THR A 95 -0.79 10.88 12.60
N LEU A 96 -0.46 9.57 12.59
CA LEU A 96 0.15 8.91 11.43
C LEU A 96 -0.69 9.01 10.15
N ALA A 97 -2.02 9.10 10.27
CA ALA A 97 -2.94 9.27 9.14
C ALA A 97 -3.05 10.73 8.63
N GLU A 98 -2.43 11.68 9.31
CA GLU A 98 -2.48 13.11 9.00
C GLU A 98 -1.12 13.63 8.54
N VAL A 99 -0.04 13.16 9.18
CA VAL A 99 1.34 13.56 8.87
C VAL A 99 1.73 13.02 7.50
N LYS A 100 2.10 13.94 6.60
CA LYS A 100 2.60 13.63 5.26
C LYS A 100 4.08 13.27 5.30
N VAL A 101 4.47 12.38 4.40
CA VAL A 101 5.87 12.07 4.12
C VAL A 101 6.46 13.20 3.28
N ASP A 102 7.67 13.66 3.61
CA ASP A 102 8.42 14.63 2.83
C ASP A 102 9.69 14.02 2.22
N ASP A 103 10.26 14.74 1.26
CA ASP A 103 11.50 14.33 0.61
C ASP A 103 12.68 14.33 1.58
N GLY A 104 13.54 13.30 1.47
CA GLY A 104 14.75 13.19 2.25
C GLY A 104 14.56 12.74 3.71
N ASP A 105 13.33 12.51 4.16
CA ASP A 105 13.06 12.01 5.50
C ASP A 105 13.68 10.63 5.76
N ASP A 106 14.10 10.41 7.00
CA ASP A 106 14.51 9.11 7.54
C ASP A 106 13.49 8.59 8.56
N TYR A 107 13.04 7.36 8.38
CA TYR A 107 12.00 6.74 9.18
C TYR A 107 12.50 5.44 9.82
N GLU A 108 12.30 5.30 11.13
CA GLU A 108 12.43 4.02 11.83
C GLU A 108 11.03 3.53 12.24
N ILE A 109 10.63 2.37 11.71
CA ILE A 109 9.31 1.77 11.90
C ILE A 109 9.50 0.38 12.49
N VAL A 110 9.04 0.23 13.74
CA VAL A 110 9.12 -1.02 14.50
C VAL A 110 7.74 -1.52 14.87
N THR A 111 7.56 -2.84 14.83
CA THR A 111 6.37 -3.51 15.37
C THR A 111 6.65 -4.07 16.74
N PHE A 112 5.65 -4.04 17.61
CA PHE A 112 5.72 -4.78 18.86
C PHE A 112 5.51 -6.25 18.56
N VAL A 113 6.57 -7.06 18.72
CA VAL A 113 6.43 -8.51 18.85
C VAL A 113 5.90 -8.76 20.26
N GLY A 114 4.63 -9.13 20.39
CA GLY A 114 4.02 -9.38 21.69
C GLY A 114 4.82 -10.42 22.47
N GLY A 115 5.54 -10.00 23.50
CA GLY A 115 6.08 -10.86 24.54
C GLY A 115 5.09 -10.90 25.69
N GLY A 116 4.68 -12.10 26.07
CA GLY A 116 3.96 -12.35 27.33
C GLY A 116 4.87 -12.19 28.53
#